data_AF-A0A1Y3NBN7-F1
#
_entry.id   AF-A0A1Y3NBN7-F1
#
_cell.length_a   1.000
_cell.length_b   1.000
_cell.length_c   1.000
_cell.angle_alpha   90.00
_cell.angle_beta   90.00
_cell.angle_gamma   90.00
#
_symmetry.space_group_name_H-M   'P 1'
#
loop_
_entity.id
_entity.type
_entity.pdbx_description
1 polymer ?
#
loop_
_entity_poly.entity_id
_entity_poly.type
_entity_poly.pdbx_seq_one_letter_code
_entity_poly.pdbx_strand_id
1 'polypeptide(L)'
;MKFTHLITLLIISSTFAINIPSKRNENENENEILEEEFNYSGATNFEGDNDPSLDVYGEECTNFYTNIDKCIEGIDSKTKEEICNQFNSKECQTILKKDTSACKEYGSSYDVYIASLRLTCTKNENNEYCPISKAQQSGKEDEFTDIMIQDTCKSKLCTESALEGFKMLKDSVDDVTNLTGENVNISDYDIYINALSECTDANSGASNIRIGSTLLFILALIFSFF
;
A
#
# COMPACT_ATOMS: atom_id res chain seq x y z
N MET A 1 -8.82 -40.28 -42.98
CA MET A 1 -7.85 -40.46 -41.89
C MET A 1 -8.16 -39.43 -40.82
N LYS A 2 -8.35 -39.87 -39.57
CA LYS A 2 -8.69 -39.02 -38.42
C LYS A 2 -7.40 -38.51 -37.78
N PHE A 3 -7.23 -37.20 -37.68
CA PHE A 3 -6.18 -36.58 -36.87
C PHE A 3 -6.86 -35.79 -35.74
N THR A 4 -7.18 -36.51 -34.68
CA THR A 4 -7.39 -35.95 -33.34
C THR A 4 -6.00 -35.67 -32.75
N HIS A 5 -5.56 -34.42 -32.77
CA HIS A 5 -4.46 -33.98 -31.93
C HIS A 5 -4.97 -33.03 -30.85
N LEU A 6 -4.86 -33.53 -29.61
CA LEU A 6 -4.91 -32.79 -28.37
C LEU A 6 -4.07 -31.52 -28.48
N ILE A 7 -4.69 -30.35 -28.32
CA ILE A 7 -4.00 -29.15 -27.88
C ILE A 7 -4.15 -29.14 -26.36
N THR A 8 -3.16 -29.74 -25.68
CA THR A 8 -3.00 -29.63 -24.24
C THR A 8 -2.53 -28.20 -23.94
N LEU A 9 -3.42 -27.37 -23.44
CA LEU A 9 -3.11 -26.03 -22.91
C LEU A 9 -2.22 -26.20 -21.67
N LEU A 10 -0.91 -26.02 -21.85
CA LEU A 10 0.03 -25.82 -20.75
C LEU A 10 -0.22 -24.43 -20.16
N ILE A 11 -1.04 -24.38 -19.11
CA ILE A 11 -1.06 -23.25 -18.18
C ILE A 11 0.27 -23.31 -17.43
N ILE A 12 1.26 -22.58 -17.94
CA ILE A 12 2.50 -22.33 -17.21
C ILE A 12 2.13 -21.32 -16.13
N SER A 13 1.74 -21.83 -14.95
CA SER A 13 1.74 -21.05 -13.73
C SER A 13 3.19 -20.75 -13.39
N SER A 14 3.67 -19.60 -13.87
CA SER A 14 4.94 -19.01 -13.46
C SER A 14 4.87 -18.72 -11.96
N THR A 15 5.22 -19.71 -11.15
CA THR A 15 5.47 -19.50 -9.72
C THR A 15 6.83 -18.81 -9.65
N PHE A 16 6.80 -17.48 -9.64
CA PHE A 16 7.99 -16.70 -9.36
C PHE A 16 8.32 -16.89 -7.88
N ALA A 17 9.40 -17.62 -7.61
CA ALA A 17 9.99 -17.71 -6.28
C ALA A 17 10.68 -16.38 -6.01
N ILE A 18 9.98 -15.46 -5.34
CA ILE A 18 10.57 -14.23 -4.82
C ILE A 18 11.42 -14.64 -3.60
N ASN A 19 12.74 -14.53 -3.74
CA ASN A 19 13.68 -14.81 -2.66
C ASN A 19 13.84 -13.55 -1.81
N ILE A 20 12.88 -13.28 -0.93
CA ILE A 20 13.02 -12.24 0.09
C ILE A 20 14.08 -12.74 1.09
N PRO A 21 15.19 -12.02 1.32
CA PRO A 21 16.17 -12.42 2.29
C PRO A 21 15.54 -12.42 3.68
N SER A 22 15.22 -13.62 4.19
CA SER A 22 14.81 -13.85 5.57
C SER A 22 16.00 -13.54 6.49
N LYS A 23 16.13 -12.27 6.88
CA LYS A 23 16.91 -11.85 8.05
C LYS A 23 15.95 -11.18 9.02
N ARG A 24 14.94 -11.92 9.46
CA ARG A 24 14.28 -11.63 10.74
C ARG A 24 15.20 -12.23 11.79
N ASN A 25 15.84 -11.38 12.59
CA ASN A 25 16.71 -11.83 13.68
C ASN A 25 15.89 -12.71 14.63
N GLU A 26 16.13 -14.02 14.60
CA GLU A 26 15.85 -14.93 15.71
C GLU A 26 16.81 -14.58 16.85
N ASN A 27 16.49 -13.54 17.63
CA ASN A 27 17.07 -13.36 18.96
C ASN A 27 16.00 -13.73 19.99
N GLU A 28 15.99 -15.01 20.34
CA GLU A 28 15.36 -15.50 21.55
C GLU A 28 16.12 -14.97 22.78
N ASN A 29 15.37 -14.48 23.77
CA ASN A 29 15.77 -14.07 25.12
C ASN A 29 16.64 -12.82 25.29
N GLU A 30 16.00 -11.71 25.69
CA GLU A 30 15.91 -11.34 27.11
C GLU A 30 14.81 -10.29 27.34
N ASN A 31 14.04 -10.50 28.40
CA ASN A 31 12.97 -9.65 28.91
C ASN A 31 13.40 -8.19 29.06
N GLU A 32 12.71 -7.30 28.36
CA GLU A 32 12.21 -6.06 28.96
C GLU A 32 10.88 -5.74 28.29
N ILE A 33 9.80 -6.10 28.99
CA ILE A 33 8.43 -5.82 28.61
C ILE A 33 8.23 -4.30 28.76
N LEU A 34 8.42 -3.57 27.67
CA LEU A 34 7.67 -2.34 27.43
C LEU A 34 6.42 -2.76 26.64
N GLU A 35 5.41 -3.19 27.40
CA GLU A 35 4.01 -3.09 26.96
C GLU A 35 3.69 -1.60 26.80
N GLU A 36 4.18 -0.97 25.74
CA GLU A 36 3.35 -0.01 25.04
C GLU A 36 2.49 -0.85 24.11
N GLU A 37 1.33 -1.26 24.63
CA GLU A 37 0.19 -1.46 23.76
C GLU A 37 0.08 -0.17 22.92
N PHE A 38 0.38 -0.25 21.63
CA PHE A 38 -0.19 0.68 20.67
C PHE A 38 -1.67 0.33 20.55
N ASN A 39 -2.39 0.57 21.65
CA ASN A 39 -3.83 0.56 21.73
C ASN A 39 -4.25 1.83 20.99
N TYR A 40 -4.23 1.78 19.65
CA TYR A 40 -4.95 2.75 18.85
C TYR A 40 -6.45 2.42 18.96
N SER A 41 -6.99 2.51 20.18
CA SER A 41 -8.34 3.01 20.33
C SER A 41 -8.28 4.42 19.74
N GLY A 42 -8.81 4.59 18.53
CA GLY A 42 -9.04 5.88 17.91
C GLY A 42 -9.99 6.72 18.77
N ALA A 43 -9.46 7.22 19.88
CA ALA A 43 -10.10 8.10 20.82
C ALA A 43 -9.11 9.24 21.09
N THR A 44 -8.62 9.87 20.03
CA THR A 44 -8.44 11.31 20.13
C THR A 44 -9.84 11.87 20.23
N ASN A 45 -10.29 12.17 21.44
CA ASN A 45 -11.34 13.15 21.63
C ASN A 45 -10.83 14.43 20.95
N PHE A 46 -11.20 14.61 19.67
CA PHE A 46 -11.30 15.93 19.07
C PHE A 46 -12.53 16.59 19.71
N GLU A 47 -12.45 16.80 21.03
CA GLU A 47 -13.26 17.82 21.66
C GLU A 47 -12.84 19.12 20.97
N GLY A 48 -13.83 19.80 20.39
CA GLY A 48 -13.68 21.08 19.71
C GLY A 48 -13.26 22.18 20.68
N ASP A 49 -12.05 22.07 21.21
CA ASP A 49 -11.28 23.22 21.64
C ASP A 49 -10.88 23.97 20.38
N ASN A 50 -11.21 25.26 20.38
CA ASN A 50 -10.97 26.18 19.27
C ASN A 50 -9.48 26.17 18.90
N ASP A 51 -9.13 25.35 17.91
CA ASP A 51 -7.78 25.22 17.36
C ASP A 51 -7.32 26.61 16.88
N PRO A 52 -6.11 27.08 17.25
CA PRO A 52 -5.65 28.42 16.90
C PRO A 52 -5.59 28.63 15.39
N SER A 53 -6.67 29.23 14.88
CA SER A 53 -6.79 29.91 13.59
C SER A 53 -6.39 29.08 12.35
N LEU A 54 -7.40 28.43 11.75
CA LEU A 54 -7.41 28.12 10.32
C LEU A 54 -7.16 29.35 9.41
N ASP A 55 -7.21 30.57 9.96
CA ASP A 55 -6.94 31.84 9.26
C ASP A 55 -5.45 32.07 8.93
N VAL A 56 -4.51 31.23 9.42
CA VAL A 56 -3.07 31.33 9.09
C VAL A 56 -2.72 30.58 7.81
N TYR A 57 -3.58 29.70 7.33
CA TYR A 57 -3.31 28.88 6.15
C TYR A 57 -3.82 29.55 4.87
N GLY A 58 -3.10 29.32 3.78
CA GLY A 58 -3.61 29.64 2.45
C GLY A 58 -4.93 28.91 2.20
N GLU A 59 -5.84 29.56 1.48
CA GLU A 59 -7.18 29.06 1.15
C GLU A 59 -7.17 27.61 0.61
N GLU A 60 -6.11 27.23 -0.09
CA GLU A 60 -5.92 25.89 -0.64
C GLU A 60 -5.79 24.80 0.44
N CYS A 61 -5.04 25.05 1.51
CA CYS A 61 -4.89 24.07 2.60
C CYS A 61 -6.15 23.96 3.43
N THR A 62 -6.77 25.09 3.77
CA THR A 62 -8.06 25.11 4.48
C THR A 62 -9.11 24.32 3.71
N ASN A 63 -9.19 24.51 2.39
CA ASN A 63 -10.09 23.74 1.54
C ASN A 63 -9.72 22.25 1.48
N PHE A 64 -8.44 21.90 1.44
CA PHE A 64 -8.01 20.51 1.45
C PHE A 64 -8.44 19.81 2.75
N TYR A 65 -8.10 20.36 3.91
CA TYR A 65 -8.42 19.77 5.21
C TYR A 65 -9.93 19.66 5.43
N THR A 66 -10.68 20.71 5.15
CA THR A 66 -12.16 20.67 5.24
C THR A 66 -12.77 19.56 4.38
N ASN A 67 -12.14 19.24 3.24
CA ASN A 67 -12.64 18.19 2.36
C ASN A 67 -12.15 16.79 2.76
N ILE A 68 -10.94 16.67 3.31
CA ILE A 68 -10.48 15.41 3.91
C ILE A 68 -11.27 15.07 5.15
N ASP A 69 -11.59 16.04 6.00
CA ASP A 69 -12.42 15.82 7.18
C ASP A 69 -13.74 15.16 6.78
N LYS A 70 -14.38 15.59 5.69
CA LYS A 70 -15.58 14.91 5.15
C LYS A 70 -15.35 13.48 4.68
N CYS A 71 -14.12 13.09 4.38
CA CYS A 71 -13.76 11.71 4.03
C CYS A 71 -13.51 10.82 5.24
N ILE A 72 -13.17 11.43 6.38
CA ILE A 72 -12.88 10.75 7.65
C ILE A 72 -13.92 11.05 8.74
N GLU A 73 -14.93 11.85 8.43
CA GLU A 73 -15.93 12.32 9.41
C GLU A 73 -16.70 11.14 10.00
N GLY A 74 -16.76 11.10 11.32
CA GLY A 74 -17.53 10.11 12.06
C GLY A 74 -16.96 8.69 11.97
N ILE A 75 -15.66 8.52 11.70
CA ILE A 75 -14.97 7.23 11.73
C ILE A 75 -15.31 6.45 13.00
N ASP A 76 -15.29 7.08 14.18
CA ASP A 76 -15.54 6.41 15.46
C ASP A 76 -16.95 5.82 15.60
N SER A 77 -17.90 6.35 14.83
CA SER A 77 -19.30 5.94 14.86
C SER A 77 -19.68 4.98 13.73
N LYS A 78 -18.78 4.74 12.78
CA LYS A 78 -19.04 3.97 11.56
C LYS A 78 -18.43 2.58 11.65
N THR A 79 -19.07 1.63 10.99
CA THR A 79 -18.47 0.31 10.77
C THR A 79 -17.29 0.41 9.80
N LYS A 80 -16.36 -0.56 9.87
CA LYS A 80 -15.20 -0.63 8.95
C LYS A 80 -15.62 -0.58 7.48
N GLU A 81 -16.70 -1.27 7.11
CA GLU A 81 -17.21 -1.26 5.72
C GLU A 81 -17.75 0.13 5.32
N GLU A 82 -18.43 0.85 6.23
CA GLU A 82 -18.91 2.21 5.96
C GLU A 82 -17.76 3.20 5.77
N ILE A 83 -16.74 3.12 6.64
CA ILE A 83 -15.51 3.92 6.51
C ILE A 83 -14.86 3.64 5.16
N CYS A 84 -14.68 2.36 4.80
CA CYS A 84 -14.07 1.99 3.53
C CYS A 84 -14.91 2.40 2.31
N ASN A 85 -16.24 2.35 2.40
CA ASN A 85 -17.11 2.80 1.32
C ASN A 85 -17.02 4.32 1.11
N GLN A 86 -16.93 5.09 2.19
CA GLN A 86 -16.75 6.53 2.13
C GLN A 86 -15.37 6.90 1.57
N PHE A 87 -14.31 6.27 2.08
CA PHE A 87 -12.95 6.48 1.60
C PHE A 87 -12.79 6.12 0.10
N ASN A 88 -13.38 5.00 -0.33
CA ASN A 88 -13.35 4.56 -1.73
C ASN A 88 -14.35 5.31 -2.63
N SER A 89 -15.12 6.25 -2.09
CA SER A 89 -16.02 7.07 -2.90
C SER A 89 -15.23 7.90 -3.91
N LYS A 90 -15.85 8.16 -5.07
CA LYS A 90 -15.22 8.98 -6.13
C LYS A 90 -14.83 10.37 -5.63
N GLU A 91 -15.62 10.93 -4.72
CA GLU A 91 -15.37 12.24 -4.11
C GLU A 91 -14.07 12.22 -3.31
N CYS A 92 -13.93 11.29 -2.37
CA CYS A 92 -12.73 11.17 -1.55
C CYS A 92 -11.49 10.84 -2.37
N GLN A 93 -11.58 9.88 -3.30
CA GLN A 93 -10.47 9.56 -4.20
C GLN A 93 -10.07 10.72 -5.12
N THR A 94 -10.95 11.71 -5.35
CA THR A 94 -10.61 12.93 -6.09
C THR A 94 -9.89 13.94 -5.20
N ILE A 95 -10.30 14.07 -3.94
CA ILE A 95 -9.65 14.95 -2.96
C ILE A 95 -8.23 14.48 -2.68
N LEU A 96 -8.04 13.17 -2.46
CA LEU A 96 -6.74 12.55 -2.15
C LEU A 96 -5.70 12.63 -3.28
N LYS A 97 -6.13 12.94 -4.51
CA LYS A 97 -5.23 13.12 -5.67
C LYS A 97 -4.74 14.56 -5.84
N LYS A 98 -5.25 15.50 -5.05
CA LYS A 98 -4.79 16.89 -5.10
C LYS A 98 -3.39 16.99 -4.51
N ASP A 99 -2.57 17.86 -5.10
CA ASP A 99 -1.26 18.19 -4.56
C ASP A 99 -1.43 18.97 -3.25
N THR A 100 -0.83 18.44 -2.18
CA THR A 100 -0.90 18.98 -0.81
C THR A 100 0.44 19.52 -0.35
N SER A 101 1.42 19.65 -1.25
CA SER A 101 2.77 20.10 -0.92
C SER A 101 2.82 21.48 -0.26
N ALA A 102 1.76 22.30 -0.42
CA ALA A 102 1.59 23.58 0.26
C ALA A 102 1.19 23.45 1.76
N CYS A 103 0.81 22.26 2.23
CA CYS A 103 0.20 22.01 3.55
C CYS A 103 1.11 21.25 4.53
N LYS A 104 2.42 21.22 4.26
CA LYS A 104 3.42 20.37 4.93
C LYS A 104 3.40 20.36 6.46
N GLU A 105 3.10 21.48 7.13
CA GLU A 105 3.17 21.54 8.61
C GLU A 105 2.14 20.64 9.32
N TYR A 106 1.02 20.31 8.68
CA TYR A 106 -0.02 19.43 9.23
C TYR A 106 -0.31 18.21 8.35
N GLY A 107 0.41 18.07 7.23
CA GLY A 107 0.22 16.96 6.29
C GLY A 107 0.46 15.60 6.95
N SER A 108 1.47 15.50 7.82
CA SER A 108 1.89 14.23 8.41
C SER A 108 0.82 13.51 9.22
N SER A 109 -0.05 14.23 9.95
CA SER A 109 -1.12 13.59 10.72
C SER A 109 -2.19 13.00 9.80
N TYR A 110 -2.61 13.75 8.78
CA TYR A 110 -3.57 13.28 7.79
C TYR A 110 -2.99 12.20 6.88
N ASP A 111 -1.71 12.29 6.51
CA ASP A 111 -1.01 11.30 5.69
C ASP A 111 -0.99 9.93 6.39
N VAL A 112 -0.78 9.90 7.71
CA VAL A 112 -0.90 8.66 8.51
C VAL A 112 -2.32 8.09 8.45
N TYR A 113 -3.35 8.92 8.63
CA TYR A 113 -4.75 8.47 8.54
C TYR A 113 -5.10 7.95 7.14
N ILE A 114 -4.72 8.68 6.09
CA ILE A 114 -4.96 8.32 4.70
C ILE A 114 -4.23 7.01 4.38
N ALA A 115 -2.99 6.87 4.82
CA ALA A 115 -2.21 5.67 4.64
C ALA A 115 -2.84 4.47 5.34
N SER A 116 -3.28 4.63 6.58
CA SER A 116 -3.99 3.59 7.34
C SER A 116 -5.28 3.16 6.63
N LEU A 117 -6.10 4.13 6.18
CA LEU A 117 -7.31 3.85 5.41
C LEU A 117 -7.01 3.15 4.09
N ARG A 118 -5.95 3.55 3.40
CA ARG A 118 -5.49 2.91 2.17
C ARG A 118 -5.10 1.45 2.43
N LEU A 119 -4.30 1.18 3.46
CA LEU A 119 -3.91 -0.17 3.84
C LEU A 119 -5.08 -1.02 4.32
N THR A 120 -6.11 -0.40 4.93
CA THR A 120 -7.28 -1.09 5.50
C THR A 120 -8.39 -1.34 4.48
N CYS A 121 -8.61 -0.41 3.54
CA CYS A 121 -9.82 -0.35 2.71
C CYS A 121 -9.62 -0.75 1.25
N THR A 122 -8.39 -1.09 0.84
CA THR A 122 -8.13 -1.49 -0.55
C THR A 122 -8.76 -2.86 -0.84
N LYS A 123 -9.53 -2.92 -1.93
CA LYS A 123 -10.03 -4.15 -2.54
C LYS A 123 -9.26 -4.42 -3.84
N ASN A 124 -9.10 -5.69 -4.18
CA ASN A 124 -8.48 -6.14 -5.43
C ASN A 124 -9.43 -5.94 -6.62
N GLU A 125 -8.99 -6.38 -7.80
CA GLU A 125 -9.74 -6.30 -9.06
C GLU A 125 -11.06 -7.11 -9.05
N ASN A 126 -11.20 -8.06 -8.12
CA ASN A 126 -12.41 -8.87 -7.93
C ASN A 126 -13.31 -8.33 -6.80
N ASN A 127 -13.07 -7.11 -6.32
CA ASN A 127 -13.81 -6.47 -5.23
C ASN A 127 -13.70 -7.23 -3.88
N GLU A 128 -12.60 -7.96 -3.66
CA GLU A 128 -12.28 -8.60 -2.38
C GLU A 128 -11.19 -7.80 -1.67
N TYR A 129 -11.23 -7.69 -0.35
CA TYR A 129 -10.17 -7.01 0.40
C TYR A 129 -8.79 -7.65 0.17
N CYS A 130 -7.79 -6.80 -0.01
CA CYS A 130 -6.39 -7.21 -0.14
C CYS A 130 -5.92 -7.94 1.13
N PRO A 131 -4.89 -8.80 1.04
CA PRO A 131 -4.39 -9.53 2.20
C PRO A 131 -3.98 -8.61 3.36
N ILE A 132 -3.25 -7.53 3.08
CA ILE A 132 -2.91 -6.51 4.09
C ILE A 132 -4.17 -5.86 4.68
N SER A 133 -5.13 -5.46 3.85
CA SER A 133 -6.43 -4.94 4.29
C SER A 133 -7.14 -5.88 5.26
N LYS A 134 -7.15 -7.18 4.98
CA LYS A 134 -7.76 -8.19 5.85
C LYS A 134 -7.03 -8.29 7.20
N ALA A 135 -5.70 -8.22 7.20
CA ALA A 135 -4.91 -8.28 8.42
C ALA A 135 -5.14 -7.04 9.30
N GLN A 136 -5.10 -5.86 8.71
CA GLN A 136 -5.42 -4.58 9.35
C GLN A 136 -6.83 -4.59 9.94
N GLN A 137 -7.83 -5.02 9.16
CA GLN A 137 -9.20 -5.15 9.67
C GLN A 137 -9.35 -6.18 10.79
N SER A 138 -8.43 -7.13 10.92
CA SER A 138 -8.43 -8.13 11.98
C SER A 138 -7.64 -7.72 13.22
N GLY A 139 -7.01 -6.54 13.22
CA GLY A 139 -6.11 -6.10 14.31
C GLY A 139 -4.81 -6.92 14.39
N LYS A 140 -4.38 -7.51 13.28
CA LYS A 140 -3.17 -8.35 13.17
C LYS A 140 -2.05 -7.59 12.44
N GLU A 141 -1.86 -6.35 12.84
CA GLU A 141 -0.96 -5.40 12.15
C GLU A 141 0.51 -5.78 12.36
N ASP A 142 0.84 -6.27 13.55
CA ASP A 142 2.18 -6.75 13.93
C ASP A 142 2.59 -8.06 13.22
N GLU A 143 1.65 -8.67 12.48
CA GLU A 143 1.81 -9.96 11.80
C GLU A 143 1.84 -9.81 10.27
N PHE A 144 2.38 -8.72 9.73
CA PHE A 144 2.69 -8.67 8.31
C PHE A 144 3.79 -9.70 7.98
N THR A 145 3.34 -10.86 7.49
CA THR A 145 4.20 -11.98 7.10
C THR A 145 4.61 -11.87 5.65
N ASP A 146 5.76 -12.45 5.29
CA ASP A 146 6.22 -12.54 3.89
C ASP A 146 5.16 -13.14 2.96
N ILE A 147 4.41 -14.14 3.46
CA ILE A 147 3.31 -14.78 2.72
C ILE A 147 2.23 -13.75 2.38
N MET A 148 1.87 -12.88 3.33
CA MET A 148 0.86 -11.85 3.12
C MET A 148 1.32 -10.79 2.11
N ILE A 149 2.59 -10.39 2.16
CA ILE A 149 3.18 -9.49 1.17
C ILE A 149 3.14 -10.16 -0.22
N GLN A 150 3.58 -11.41 -0.34
CA GLN A 150 3.53 -12.16 -1.60
C GLN A 150 2.11 -12.35 -2.14
N ASP A 151 1.13 -12.59 -1.27
CA ASP A 151 -0.27 -12.68 -1.66
C ASP A 151 -0.81 -11.33 -2.14
N THR A 152 -0.40 -10.23 -1.50
CA THR A 152 -0.75 -8.86 -1.93
C THR A 152 -0.19 -8.59 -3.33
N CYS A 153 1.02 -9.08 -3.61
CA CYS A 153 1.69 -8.96 -4.91
C CYS A 153 0.95 -9.62 -6.09
N LYS A 154 -0.04 -10.47 -5.83
CA LYS A 154 -0.85 -11.13 -6.88
C LYS A 154 -1.88 -10.18 -7.51
N SER A 155 -2.19 -9.06 -6.86
CA SER A 155 -3.10 -8.03 -7.36
C SER A 155 -2.34 -6.74 -7.58
N LYS A 156 -2.49 -6.15 -8.77
CA LYS A 156 -1.83 -4.90 -9.11
C LYS A 156 -2.34 -3.78 -8.21
N LEU A 157 -3.66 -3.68 -8.09
CA LEU A 157 -4.29 -2.65 -7.27
C LEU A 157 -3.88 -2.78 -5.78
N CYS A 158 -3.82 -4.00 -5.25
CA CYS A 158 -3.35 -4.24 -3.89
C CYS A 158 -1.88 -3.84 -3.70
N THR A 159 -1.02 -4.19 -4.66
CA THR A 159 0.41 -3.89 -4.60
C THR A 159 0.66 -2.38 -4.63
N GLU A 160 0.07 -1.68 -5.60
CA GLU A 160 0.24 -0.23 -5.77
C GLU A 160 -0.29 0.53 -4.56
N SER A 161 -1.47 0.14 -4.08
CA SER A 161 -2.09 0.80 -2.93
C SER A 161 -1.30 0.55 -1.63
N ALA A 162 -0.83 -0.68 -1.40
CA ALA A 162 -0.01 -1.00 -0.24
C ALA A 162 1.33 -0.26 -0.28
N LEU A 163 1.99 -0.22 -1.44
CA LEU A 163 3.25 0.48 -1.62
C LEU A 163 3.11 1.98 -1.35
N GLU A 164 2.04 2.60 -1.85
CA GLU A 164 1.74 4.02 -1.58
C GLU A 164 1.44 4.26 -0.09
N GLY A 165 0.64 3.39 0.54
CA GLY A 165 0.34 3.49 1.97
C GLY A 165 1.59 3.40 2.85
N PHE A 166 2.46 2.42 2.64
CA PHE A 166 3.70 2.30 3.42
C PHE A 166 4.67 3.46 3.19
N LYS A 167 4.75 4.01 1.97
CA LYS A 167 5.55 5.21 1.71
C LYS A 167 5.04 6.41 2.50
N MET A 168 3.73 6.64 2.49
CA MET A 168 3.11 7.72 3.28
C MET A 168 3.38 7.57 4.78
N LEU A 169 3.27 6.35 5.33
CA LEU A 169 3.61 6.10 6.74
C LEU A 169 5.09 6.37 7.02
N LYS A 170 5.99 5.88 6.16
CA LYS A 170 7.42 6.10 6.29
C LYS A 170 7.76 7.58 6.25
N ASP A 171 7.27 8.30 5.25
CA ASP A 171 7.53 9.74 5.07
C ASP A 171 7.02 10.53 6.30
N SER A 172 5.86 10.16 6.85
CA SER A 172 5.32 10.77 8.07
C SER A 172 6.20 10.52 9.30
N VAL A 173 6.72 9.31 9.47
CA VAL A 173 7.63 8.98 10.59
C VAL A 173 8.99 9.66 10.42
N ASP A 174 9.50 9.75 9.20
CA ASP A 174 10.72 10.50 8.87
C ASP A 174 10.56 11.98 9.22
N ASP A 175 9.42 12.59 8.88
CA ASP A 175 9.11 13.99 9.21
C ASP A 175 9.08 14.22 10.73
N VAL A 176 8.40 13.35 11.48
CA VAL A 176 8.38 13.42 12.96
C VAL A 176 9.79 13.26 13.53
N THR A 177 10.54 12.26 13.08
CA THR A 177 11.92 11.98 13.52
C THR A 177 12.84 13.18 13.26
N ASN A 178 12.70 13.85 12.11
CA ASN A 178 13.48 15.03 11.77
C ASN A 178 13.12 16.25 12.65
N LEU A 179 11.87 16.36 13.10
CA LEU A 179 11.41 17.45 13.96
C LEU A 179 11.78 17.24 15.43
N THR A 180 11.64 16.02 15.95
CA THR A 180 11.88 15.71 17.37
C THR A 180 13.33 15.32 17.64
N GLY A 181 14.05 14.82 16.64
CA GLY A 181 15.36 14.18 16.81
C GLY A 181 15.30 12.81 17.49
N GLU A 182 14.11 12.28 17.76
CA GLU A 182 13.90 10.95 18.31
C GLU A 182 13.92 9.91 17.20
N ASN A 183 14.78 8.91 17.36
CA ASN A 183 14.95 7.86 16.37
C ASN A 183 13.83 6.82 16.55
N VAL A 184 12.70 7.03 15.90
CA VAL A 184 11.62 6.02 15.83
C VAL A 184 12.11 4.87 14.97
N ASN A 185 11.92 3.62 15.39
CA ASN A 185 12.40 2.48 14.61
C ASN A 185 11.54 2.26 13.36
N ILE A 186 11.98 2.79 12.21
CA ILE A 186 11.29 2.74 10.92
C ILE A 186 11.69 1.51 10.08
N SER A 187 12.52 0.61 10.63
CA SER A 187 13.18 -0.47 9.86
C SER A 187 12.21 -1.36 9.08
N ASP A 188 10.98 -1.48 9.56
CA ASP A 188 10.02 -2.43 9.04
C ASP A 188 9.31 -1.91 7.78
N TYR A 189 9.12 -0.59 7.64
CA TYR A 189 8.49 -0.03 6.44
C TYR A 189 9.37 -0.17 5.20
N ASP A 190 10.69 0.03 5.33
CA ASP A 190 11.62 -0.17 4.21
C ASP A 190 11.61 -1.62 3.72
N ILE A 191 11.45 -2.59 4.62
CA ILE A 191 11.33 -4.01 4.25
C ILE A 191 10.08 -4.23 3.40
N TYR A 192 8.91 -3.73 3.84
CA TYR A 192 7.66 -3.89 3.08
C TYR A 192 7.68 -3.13 1.75
N ILE A 193 8.19 -1.90 1.74
CA ILE A 193 8.32 -1.06 0.53
C ILE A 193 9.19 -1.76 -0.50
N ASN A 194 10.35 -2.29 -0.10
CA ASN A 194 11.25 -2.99 -1.02
C ASN A 194 10.59 -4.25 -1.57
N ALA A 195 9.99 -5.08 -0.71
CA ALA A 195 9.32 -6.31 -1.15
C ALA A 195 8.16 -6.04 -2.13
N LEU A 196 7.33 -5.02 -1.87
CA LEU A 196 6.23 -4.62 -2.76
C LEU A 196 6.75 -3.99 -4.07
N SER A 197 7.87 -3.26 -4.03
CA SER A 197 8.49 -2.67 -5.22
C SER A 197 8.98 -3.76 -6.18
N GLU A 198 9.63 -4.81 -5.67
CA GLU A 198 10.06 -5.96 -6.48
C GLU A 198 8.88 -6.63 -7.20
N CYS A 199 7.73 -6.72 -6.55
CA CYS A 199 6.51 -7.24 -7.16
C CYS A 199 6.02 -6.36 -8.31
N THR A 200 6.14 -5.05 -8.17
CA THR A 200 5.73 -4.08 -9.19
C THR A 200 6.63 -4.20 -10.42
N ASP A 201 7.94 -4.34 -10.22
CA ASP A 201 8.90 -4.55 -11.31
C ASP A 201 8.71 -5.89 -12.03
N ALA A 202 8.40 -6.95 -11.28
CA ALA A 202 8.09 -8.26 -11.83
C ALA A 202 6.78 -8.25 -12.67
N ASN A 203 5.76 -7.55 -12.18
CA ASN A 203 4.43 -7.45 -12.81
C ASN A 203 4.36 -6.40 -13.94
N SER A 204 5.29 -5.46 -14.01
CA SER A 204 5.30 -4.38 -15.03
C SER A 204 5.57 -4.88 -16.46
N GLY A 205 5.75 -6.19 -16.68
CA GLY A 205 5.83 -6.77 -18.03
C GLY A 205 7.01 -6.28 -18.86
N ALA A 206 7.86 -5.42 -18.32
CA ALA A 206 9.18 -5.07 -18.85
C ALA A 206 10.23 -6.13 -18.52
N SER A 207 9.82 -7.24 -17.89
CA SER A 207 10.60 -8.46 -17.74
C SER A 207 10.80 -9.10 -19.12
N ASN A 208 11.92 -8.74 -19.75
CA ASN A 208 12.47 -9.29 -20.99
C ASN A 208 11.52 -9.19 -22.18
N ILE A 209 11.80 -8.26 -23.10
CA ILE A 209 11.39 -8.43 -24.50
C ILE A 209 11.76 -9.86 -24.88
N ARG A 210 10.74 -10.72 -25.01
CA ARG A 210 10.88 -12.06 -25.55
C ARG A 210 11.20 -11.85 -27.02
N ILE A 211 12.47 -11.58 -27.33
CA ILE A 211 13.06 -11.65 -28.66
C ILE A 211 12.98 -13.13 -29.04
N GLY A 212 11.79 -13.59 -29.39
CA GLY A 212 11.51 -15.03 -29.43
C GLY A 212 10.43 -15.43 -30.42
N SER A 213 9.84 -14.49 -31.16
CA SER A 213 8.92 -14.85 -32.25
C SER A 213 9.15 -14.01 -33.50
N THR A 214 9.28 -12.69 -33.38
CA THR A 214 9.57 -11.83 -34.55
C THR A 214 10.96 -12.05 -35.14
N LEU A 215 11.99 -12.30 -34.31
CA LEU A 215 13.34 -12.61 -34.82
C LEU A 215 13.39 -13.97 -35.52
N LEU A 216 12.63 -14.96 -35.02
CA LEU A 216 12.49 -16.28 -35.65
C LEU A 216 11.68 -16.20 -36.96
N PHE A 217 10.63 -15.37 -37.02
CA PHE A 217 9.89 -15.10 -38.25
C PHE A 217 10.75 -14.39 -39.30
N ILE A 218 11.58 -13.42 -38.90
CA ILE A 218 12.50 -12.72 -39.80
C ILE A 218 13.60 -13.67 -40.30
N LEU A 219 14.18 -14.51 -39.44
CA LEU A 219 15.15 -15.54 -39.85
C LEU A 219 14.52 -16.58 -40.78
N ALA A 220 13.30 -17.06 -40.50
CA ALA A 220 12.58 -17.99 -41.37
C ALA A 220 12.27 -17.38 -42.75
N LEU A 221 11.92 -16.08 -42.81
CA LEU A 221 11.72 -15.38 -44.07
C LEU A 221 13.01 -15.24 -44.88
N ILE A 222 14.14 -14.96 -44.23
CA ILE A 222 15.45 -14.87 -44.90
C ILE A 222 15.87 -16.23 -45.46
N PHE A 223 15.70 -17.33 -44.70
CA PHE A 223 15.97 -18.68 -45.19
C PHE A 223 14.97 -19.18 -46.24
N SER A 224 13.79 -18.57 -46.37
CA SER A 224 12.84 -18.90 -47.45
C SER A 224 13.16 -18.19 -48.78
N PHE A 225 14.05 -17.20 -48.76
CA PHE A 225 14.42 -16.40 -49.94
C PHE A 225 15.73 -16.86 -50.62
N PHE A 226 16.52 -17.71 -49.96
CA PHE A 226 17.72 -18.37 -50.50
C PHE A 226 17.44 -19.84 -50.77
#